data_AF-A0A059F0U0-F1
#
_entry.id   AF-A0A059F0U0-F1
#
_cell.length_a   1.000
_cell.length_b   1.000
_cell.length_c   1.000
_cell.angle_alpha   90.00
_cell.angle_beta   90.00
_cell.angle_gamma   90.00
#
_symmetry.space_group_name_H-M   'P 1'
#
loop_
_entity.id
_entity.type
_entity.pdbx_description
1 polymer ?
#
loop_
_entity_poly.entity_id
_entity_poly.type
_entity_poly.pdbx_seq_one_letter_code
_entity_poly.pdbx_strand_id
1 'polypeptide(L)'
;MKINKEKNSENQYSKQRKMTNIFDSNDEEDLYLGSSDEKRLEAMTEKERQKILYERHSKIKAMKEKAIIEQKLNEIEKKQPTAADSLKVSKIENNFDIFCTCVIKRDFIIDNIYKPFLQNWIGNLIRFKINEDYYIGKVRSYIHDQEVYDLPKPNGVTKTDVVFELDAGFKVFRRIRIAFLSNAPPTQSDYEDFLKNNPNFDLNTQLNKVKSTNFIMKKPLTESEHIKMLTEKRSLYSDPNKRIILRKIKLIKERDEAIEAKKFEKAEEIQRVIDGMNVKPINKEEEVWKKVSERNRKINAQNARRYELSKKNNK
;
A
#
# COMPACT_ATOMS: atom_id res chain seq x y z
N MET A 1 -9.74 59.69 28.27
CA MET A 1 -8.71 58.75 27.80
C MET A 1 -9.41 57.42 27.51
N LYS A 2 -9.76 57.02 26.26
CA LYS A 2 -8.92 56.43 25.18
C LYS A 2 -8.05 55.29 25.74
N ILE A 3 -8.10 53.99 25.36
CA ILE A 3 -8.18 53.37 24.01
C ILE A 3 -8.51 51.85 24.08
N ASN A 4 -9.37 51.41 23.14
CA ASN A 4 -9.46 50.18 22.32
C ASN A 4 -8.99 48.78 22.80
N LYS A 5 -9.97 47.87 22.95
CA LYS A 5 -9.86 46.43 22.70
C LYS A 5 -10.63 46.07 21.42
N GLU A 6 -10.03 46.27 20.25
CA GLU A 6 -10.64 45.83 18.99
C GLU A 6 -9.63 45.84 17.83
N LYS A 7 -8.56 45.04 17.92
CA LYS A 7 -7.68 44.75 16.77
C LYS A 7 -7.01 43.40 16.99
N ASN A 8 -7.65 42.29 16.59
CA ASN A 8 -6.91 41.05 16.29
C ASN A 8 -7.71 39.96 15.54
N SER A 9 -9.01 40.13 15.29
CA SER A 9 -9.81 39.17 14.50
C SER A 9 -9.83 39.45 12.99
N GLU A 10 -9.67 40.71 12.55
CA GLU A 10 -9.70 41.06 11.12
C GLU A 10 -8.45 40.62 10.34
N ASN A 11 -7.34 40.33 11.01
CA ASN A 11 -6.05 40.03 10.37
C ASN A 11 -5.89 38.56 9.95
N GLN A 12 -6.73 37.64 10.44
CA GLN A 12 -6.69 36.23 10.05
C GLN A 12 -7.62 35.94 8.85
N TYR A 13 -8.79 36.57 8.80
CA TYR A 13 -9.71 36.43 7.66
C TYR A 13 -9.21 37.17 6.40
N SER A 14 -8.49 38.28 6.54
CA SER A 14 -7.90 38.99 5.40
C SER A 14 -6.72 38.23 4.75
N LYS A 15 -5.96 37.46 5.54
CA LYS A 15 -4.88 36.59 5.04
C LYS A 15 -5.39 35.35 4.33
N GLN A 16 -6.48 34.73 4.80
CA GLN A 16 -7.10 33.59 4.11
C GLN A 16 -7.75 34.00 2.78
N ARG A 17 -8.41 35.17 2.71
CA ARG A 17 -8.98 35.67 1.44
C ARG A 17 -7.94 36.12 0.41
N LYS A 18 -6.73 36.54 0.83
CA LYS A 18 -5.64 36.83 -0.11
C LYS A 18 -5.04 35.58 -0.77
N MET A 19 -5.17 34.40 -0.15
CA MET A 19 -4.58 33.16 -0.66
C MET A 19 -5.44 32.46 -1.72
N THR A 20 -6.75 32.71 -1.77
CA THR A 20 -7.65 32.10 -2.77
C THR A 20 -7.70 32.85 -4.10
N ASN A 21 -7.13 34.06 -4.19
CA ASN A 21 -7.15 34.88 -5.40
C ASN A 21 -5.83 34.85 -6.21
N ILE A 22 -4.88 33.97 -5.88
CA ILE A 22 -3.62 33.80 -6.66
C ILE A 22 -3.83 32.90 -7.90
N PHE A 23 -5.05 32.42 -8.13
CA PHE A 23 -5.33 31.46 -9.20
C PHE A 23 -5.94 32.07 -10.46
N ASP A 24 -6.06 33.41 -10.54
CA ASP A 24 -6.62 34.06 -11.73
C ASP A 24 -6.10 35.50 -11.96
N SER A 25 -4.86 35.80 -11.55
CA SER A 25 -4.24 37.06 -11.99
C SER A 25 -3.62 36.87 -13.37
N ASN A 26 -4.31 37.40 -14.39
CA ASN A 26 -3.73 37.82 -15.66
C ASN A 26 -2.76 39.00 -15.42
N ASP A 27 -1.78 38.81 -14.53
CA ASP A 27 -0.69 39.76 -14.38
C ASP A 27 0.22 39.53 -15.58
N GLU A 28 0.14 40.43 -16.56
CA GLU A 28 1.12 40.51 -17.65
C GLU A 28 2.52 40.57 -17.03
N GLU A 29 3.24 39.44 -17.07
CA GLU A 29 4.60 39.38 -16.56
C GLU A 29 5.46 40.34 -17.40
N ASP A 30 5.99 41.39 -16.77
CA ASP A 30 6.93 42.28 -17.46
C ASP A 30 8.22 41.50 -17.75
N LEU A 31 8.40 41.15 -19.03
CA LEU A 31 9.53 40.37 -19.54
C LEU A 31 10.73 41.27 -19.91
N TYR A 32 10.59 42.59 -19.80
CA TYR A 32 11.66 43.55 -20.05
C TYR A 32 12.45 43.79 -18.77
N LEU A 33 13.77 43.85 -18.88
CA LEU A 33 14.66 44.06 -17.73
C LEU A 33 14.89 45.57 -17.46
N GLY A 34 14.05 46.44 -18.04
CA GLY A 34 14.09 47.89 -17.95
C GLY A 34 14.12 48.60 -19.31
N SER A 35 14.07 49.94 -19.28
CA SER A 35 13.91 50.79 -20.48
C SER A 35 15.07 50.75 -21.49
N SER A 36 16.27 50.38 -21.06
CA SER A 36 17.43 50.18 -21.95
C SER A 36 17.33 48.85 -22.72
N ASP A 37 16.79 47.82 -22.07
CA ASP A 37 16.59 46.49 -22.65
C ASP A 37 15.39 46.46 -23.60
N GLU A 38 14.33 47.20 -23.26
CA GLU A 38 13.17 47.44 -24.13
C GLU A 38 13.58 48.07 -25.46
N LYS A 39 14.31 49.19 -25.44
CA LYS A 39 14.81 49.86 -26.66
C LYS A 39 15.72 48.97 -27.50
N ARG A 40 16.53 48.13 -26.85
CA ARG A 40 17.39 47.16 -27.53
C ARG A 40 16.55 46.08 -28.21
N LEU A 41 15.50 45.57 -27.56
CA LEU A 41 14.63 44.53 -28.09
C LEU A 41 13.72 45.04 -29.21
N GLU A 42 13.30 46.31 -29.15
CA GLU A 42 12.56 46.99 -30.22
C GLU A 42 13.41 47.25 -31.48
N ALA A 43 14.73 47.36 -31.33
CA ALA A 43 15.66 47.51 -32.44
C ALA A 43 16.01 46.19 -33.16
N MET A 44 15.55 45.03 -32.64
CA MET A 44 15.77 43.71 -33.23
C MET A 44 14.59 43.30 -34.13
N THR A 45 14.78 42.25 -34.94
CA THR A 45 13.67 41.70 -35.72
C THR A 45 12.63 41.04 -34.82
N GLU A 46 11.36 41.08 -35.22
CA GLU A 46 10.24 40.54 -34.41
C GLU A 46 10.48 39.10 -33.97
N LYS A 47 11.05 38.28 -34.85
CA LYS A 47 11.35 36.86 -34.59
C LYS A 47 12.41 36.68 -33.51
N GLU A 48 13.44 37.53 -33.50
CA GLU A 48 14.50 37.49 -32.48
C GLU A 48 14.00 38.03 -31.14
N ARG A 49 13.20 39.10 -31.18
CA ARG A 49 12.53 39.66 -30.01
C ARG A 49 11.65 38.62 -29.31
N GLN A 50 10.76 37.96 -30.06
CA GLN A 50 9.86 36.94 -29.51
C GLN A 50 10.62 35.74 -28.93
N LYS A 51 11.73 35.34 -29.55
CA LYS A 51 12.56 34.25 -29.03
C LYS A 51 13.14 34.60 -27.66
N ILE A 52 13.67 35.81 -27.49
CA ILE A 52 14.24 36.26 -26.22
C ILE A 52 13.15 36.37 -25.14
N LEU A 53 12.00 36.96 -25.47
CA LEU A 53 10.88 37.08 -24.53
C LEU A 53 10.35 35.69 -24.11
N TYR A 54 10.23 34.75 -25.05
CA TYR A 54 9.81 33.38 -24.75
C TYR A 54 10.80 32.63 -23.84
N GLU A 55 12.10 32.79 -24.08
CA GLU A 55 13.14 32.20 -23.22
C GLU A 55 13.08 32.78 -21.79
N ARG A 56 12.80 34.08 -21.65
CA ARG A 56 12.62 34.73 -20.35
C ARG A 56 11.38 34.23 -19.63
N HIS A 57 10.24 34.20 -20.32
CA HIS A 57 8.99 33.67 -19.77
C HIS A 57 9.14 32.20 -19.33
N SER A 58 9.81 31.37 -20.13
CA SER A 58 10.06 29.96 -19.79
C SER A 58 10.93 29.81 -18.52
N LYS A 59 11.93 30.68 -18.34
CA LYS A 59 12.77 30.70 -17.12
C LYS A 59 11.97 31.16 -15.89
N ILE A 60 11.14 32.20 -16.03
CA ILE A 60 10.28 32.71 -14.95
C ILE A 60 9.28 31.64 -14.53
N LYS A 61 8.62 30.98 -15.50
CA LYS A 61 7.70 29.88 -15.25
C LYS A 61 8.38 28.71 -14.52
N ALA A 62 9.56 28.30 -14.97
CA ALA A 62 10.33 27.23 -14.31
C ALA A 62 10.74 27.61 -12.88
N MET A 63 11.11 28.87 -12.62
CA MET A 63 11.41 29.36 -11.27
C MET A 63 10.16 29.38 -10.38
N LYS A 64 9.01 29.84 -10.90
CA LYS A 64 7.73 29.83 -10.17
C LYS A 64 7.29 28.41 -9.83
N GLU A 65 7.36 27.48 -10.79
CA GLU A 65 7.06 26.07 -10.57
C GLU A 65 7.99 25.45 -9.53
N LYS A 66 9.31 25.73 -9.60
CA LYS A 66 10.29 25.27 -8.60
C LYS A 66 9.98 25.83 -7.21
N ALA A 67 9.67 27.11 -7.10
CA ALA A 67 9.30 27.75 -5.84
C ALA A 67 8.00 27.16 -5.24
N ILE A 68 7.02 26.84 -6.09
CA ILE A 68 5.78 26.16 -5.66
C ILE A 68 6.07 24.74 -5.18
N ILE A 69 6.91 23.99 -5.89
CA ILE A 69 7.33 22.64 -5.49
C ILE A 69 8.08 22.70 -4.16
N GLU A 70 8.98 23.66 -3.99
CA GLU A 70 9.75 23.87 -2.76
C GLU A 70 8.87 24.31 -1.58
N GLN A 71 7.86 25.14 -1.81
CA GLN A 71 6.84 25.45 -0.80
C GLN A 71 6.01 24.23 -0.42
N LYS A 72 5.56 23.44 -1.40
CA LYS A 72 4.82 22.19 -1.15
C LYS A 72 5.68 21.17 -0.41
N LEU A 73 6.98 21.06 -0.74
CA LEU A 73 7.94 20.22 -0.04
C LEU A 73 8.14 20.72 1.40
N ASN A 74 8.32 22.02 1.62
CA ASN A 74 8.41 22.60 2.96
C ASN A 74 7.13 22.43 3.78
N GLU A 75 5.95 22.47 3.17
CA GLU A 75 4.68 22.16 3.85
C GLU A 75 4.56 20.67 4.19
N ILE A 76 5.11 19.78 3.35
CA ILE A 76 5.19 18.34 3.64
C ILE A 76 6.22 18.08 4.75
N GLU A 77 7.38 18.75 4.73
CA GLU A 77 8.40 18.67 5.79
C GLU A 77 7.93 19.29 7.11
N LYS A 78 7.08 20.32 7.09
CA LYS A 78 6.44 20.86 8.31
C LYS A 78 5.26 20.01 8.80
N LYS A 79 4.64 19.20 7.93
CA LYS A 79 3.62 18.20 8.30
C LYS A 79 4.21 16.85 8.66
N GLN A 80 5.47 16.60 8.31
CA GLN A 80 6.27 15.54 8.91
C GLN A 80 6.87 16.09 10.22
N PRO A 81 6.88 15.31 11.32
CA PRO A 81 7.59 15.73 12.51
C PRO A 81 9.08 15.83 12.19
N THR A 82 9.65 17.03 12.30
CA THR A 82 11.09 17.27 12.19
C THR A 82 11.82 16.55 13.32
N ALA A 83 12.92 15.88 12.97
CA ALA A 83 13.78 15.12 13.88
C ALA A 83 14.54 15.98 14.93
N ALA A 84 14.20 17.26 15.08
CA ALA A 84 14.83 18.19 16.01
C ALA A 84 13.91 18.62 17.17
N ASP A 85 12.60 18.35 17.10
CA ASP A 85 11.68 18.48 18.26
C ASP A 85 11.56 17.16 19.07
N SER A 86 12.38 16.16 18.75
CA SER A 86 12.44 14.87 19.47
C SER A 86 13.16 14.93 20.82
N LEU A 87 13.42 16.11 21.38
CA LEU A 87 13.99 16.31 22.72
C LEU A 87 12.98 16.96 23.68
N LYS A 88 11.76 16.43 23.67
CA LYS A 88 10.87 16.28 24.84
C LYS A 88 9.76 15.30 24.48
N VAL A 89 10.14 14.12 23.97
CA VAL A 89 9.23 12.97 24.04
C VAL A 89 9.14 12.65 25.52
N SER A 90 8.05 13.07 26.17
CA SER A 90 7.65 12.42 27.39
C SER A 90 7.61 10.93 27.06
N LYS A 91 8.54 10.16 27.61
CA LYS A 91 8.43 8.70 27.60
C LYS A 91 7.05 8.44 28.17
N ILE A 92 6.12 8.01 27.33
CA ILE A 92 4.90 7.43 27.84
C ILE A 92 5.42 6.20 28.57
N GLU A 93 5.37 6.24 29.90
CA GLU A 93 5.67 5.06 30.70
C GLU A 93 4.84 3.91 30.15
N ASN A 94 5.46 2.73 30.12
CA ASN A 94 4.89 1.49 29.66
C ASN A 94 3.47 1.31 30.23
N ASN A 95 2.47 1.68 29.41
CA ASN A 95 1.06 1.70 29.78
C ASN A 95 0.37 0.54 29.07
N PHE A 96 -0.14 -0.38 29.88
CA PHE A 96 -0.82 -1.59 29.42
C PHE A 96 -2.03 -1.30 28.52
N ASP A 97 -2.84 -0.28 28.86
CA ASP A 97 -4.02 0.06 28.07
C ASP A 97 -3.64 0.53 26.66
N ILE A 98 -2.60 1.37 26.56
CA ILE A 98 -2.07 1.83 25.27
C ILE A 98 -1.48 0.64 24.51
N PHE A 99 -0.74 -0.25 25.17
CA PHE A 99 -0.19 -1.45 24.56
C PHE A 99 -1.28 -2.35 23.97
N CYS A 100 -2.40 -2.53 24.67
CA CYS A 100 -3.53 -3.30 24.15
C CYS A 100 -4.07 -2.75 22.83
N THR A 101 -4.06 -1.42 22.62
CA THR A 101 -4.48 -0.80 21.35
C THR A 101 -3.47 -1.01 20.21
N CYS A 102 -2.22 -1.30 20.54
CA CYS A 102 -1.15 -1.54 19.57
C CYS A 102 -1.16 -2.97 19.00
N VAL A 103 -1.87 -3.90 19.64
CA VAL A 103 -1.95 -5.30 19.19
C VAL A 103 -3.09 -5.46 18.18
N ILE A 104 -2.73 -5.95 16.99
CA ILE A 104 -3.67 -6.12 15.89
C ILE A 104 -4.47 -7.41 16.07
N LYS A 105 -5.79 -7.27 15.93
CA LYS A 105 -6.75 -8.38 15.98
C LYS A 105 -6.76 -9.19 14.69
N ARG A 106 -7.01 -10.49 14.82
CA ARG A 106 -7.15 -11.41 13.67
C ARG A 106 -8.14 -10.89 12.62
N ASP A 107 -9.35 -10.51 13.01
CA ASP A 107 -10.40 -10.18 12.03
C ASP A 107 -10.03 -8.98 11.15
N PHE A 108 -9.34 -7.98 11.74
CA PHE A 108 -8.80 -6.85 10.99
C PHE A 108 -7.78 -7.30 9.93
N ILE A 109 -6.98 -8.31 10.21
CA ILE A 109 -6.06 -8.91 9.23
C ILE A 109 -6.86 -9.61 8.13
N ILE A 110 -7.86 -10.42 8.49
CA ILE A 110 -8.65 -11.17 7.49
C ILE A 110 -9.42 -10.21 6.57
N ASP A 111 -9.90 -9.06 7.05
CA ASP A 111 -10.59 -8.06 6.23
C ASP A 111 -9.67 -7.34 5.24
N ASN A 112 -8.37 -7.32 5.51
CA ASN A 112 -7.39 -6.57 4.74
C ASN A 112 -6.35 -7.47 4.03
N ILE A 113 -6.51 -8.80 4.10
CA ILE A 113 -5.49 -9.77 3.64
C ILE A 113 -5.24 -9.72 2.13
N TYR A 114 -6.20 -9.29 1.33
CA TYR A 114 -6.04 -9.18 -0.12
C TYR A 114 -5.62 -7.79 -0.60
N LYS A 115 -5.50 -6.81 0.31
CA LYS A 115 -5.10 -5.47 -0.09
C LYS A 115 -3.64 -5.47 -0.56
N PRO A 116 -3.28 -4.63 -1.53
CA PRO A 116 -1.93 -4.62 -2.11
C PRO A 116 -0.85 -4.05 -1.15
N PHE A 117 -1.19 -3.80 0.12
CA PHE A 117 -0.33 -3.21 1.13
C PHE A 117 0.06 -4.20 2.23
N LEU A 118 0.12 -5.51 1.92
CA LEU A 118 0.51 -6.55 2.88
C LEU A 118 1.87 -6.27 3.54
N GLN A 119 2.80 -5.63 2.83
CA GLN A 119 4.11 -5.24 3.38
C GLN A 119 3.98 -4.36 4.63
N ASN A 120 2.91 -3.57 4.74
CA ASN A 120 2.70 -2.67 5.88
C ASN A 120 2.45 -3.41 7.20
N TRP A 121 2.09 -4.70 7.16
CA TRP A 121 1.97 -5.52 8.36
C TRP A 121 3.30 -5.69 9.09
N ILE A 122 4.43 -5.66 8.38
CA ILE A 122 5.76 -5.83 8.98
C ILE A 122 6.01 -4.76 10.05
N GLY A 123 6.38 -5.23 11.23
CA GLY A 123 6.62 -4.45 12.43
C GLY A 123 5.40 -4.26 13.34
N ASN A 124 4.20 -4.69 12.94
CA ASN A 124 3.04 -4.64 13.84
C ASN A 124 3.07 -5.79 14.86
N LEU A 125 2.43 -5.58 16.01
CA LEU A 125 2.27 -6.60 17.05
C LEU A 125 0.99 -7.40 16.82
N ILE A 126 1.09 -8.72 16.96
CA ILE A 126 -0.03 -9.63 16.84
C ILE A 126 0.03 -10.62 17.99
N ARG A 127 -1.14 -10.90 18.59
CA ARG A 127 -1.31 -11.97 19.58
C ARG A 127 -1.66 -13.27 18.86
N PHE A 128 -0.96 -14.35 19.19
CA PHE A 128 -1.15 -15.65 18.55
C PHE A 128 -1.07 -16.78 19.58
N LYS A 129 -1.75 -17.89 19.29
CA LYS A 129 -1.77 -19.09 20.12
C LYS A 129 -0.89 -20.16 19.52
N ILE A 130 -0.03 -20.77 20.33
CA ILE A 130 0.69 -22.00 19.97
C ILE A 130 0.46 -23.00 21.08
N ASN A 131 0.00 -24.20 20.71
CA ASN A 131 -0.44 -25.22 21.66
C ASN A 131 -1.53 -24.65 22.59
N GLU A 132 -1.23 -24.47 23.88
CA GLU A 132 -2.14 -23.93 24.88
C GLU A 132 -1.82 -22.48 25.29
N ASP A 133 -0.64 -21.98 24.92
CA ASP A 133 -0.13 -20.69 25.36
C ASP A 133 -0.36 -19.58 24.33
N TYR A 134 -0.53 -18.36 24.84
CA TYR A 134 -0.61 -17.15 24.03
C TYR A 134 0.70 -16.38 24.09
N TYR A 135 1.10 -15.86 22.94
CA TYR A 135 2.28 -15.03 22.81
C TYR A 135 1.94 -13.77 22.02
N ILE A 136 2.73 -12.72 22.23
CA ILE A 136 2.71 -11.51 21.41
C ILE A 136 3.99 -11.47 20.62
N GLY A 137 3.85 -11.30 19.30
CA GLY A 137 4.97 -11.29 18.38
C GLY A 137 4.90 -10.11 17.43
N LYS A 138 6.07 -9.59 17.08
CA LYS A 138 6.24 -8.60 16.04
C LYS A 138 6.29 -9.29 14.68
N VAL A 139 5.51 -8.83 13.73
CA VAL A 139 5.55 -9.35 12.35
C VAL A 139 6.91 -9.03 11.74
N ARG A 140 7.70 -10.06 11.45
CA ARG A 140 8.99 -9.93 10.77
C ARG A 140 8.81 -9.95 9.25
N SER A 141 8.04 -10.90 8.76
CA SER A 141 7.76 -11.11 7.34
C SER A 141 6.41 -11.81 7.17
N TYR A 142 5.93 -11.86 5.92
CA TYR A 142 4.85 -12.75 5.52
C TYR A 142 5.33 -13.58 4.34
N ILE A 143 4.82 -14.80 4.26
CA ILE A 143 5.18 -15.76 3.21
C ILE A 143 3.86 -16.30 2.68
N HIS A 144 3.80 -16.53 1.38
CA HIS A 144 2.70 -17.30 0.82
C HIS A 144 3.06 -18.79 0.91
N ASP A 145 2.23 -19.57 1.59
CA ASP A 145 2.39 -21.02 1.75
C ASP A 145 2.00 -21.77 0.48
N GLN A 146 2.33 -23.05 0.38
CA GLN A 146 1.91 -23.89 -0.75
C GLN A 146 0.43 -24.28 -0.65
N GLU A 147 -0.03 -24.47 0.58
CA GLU A 147 -1.40 -24.85 0.89
C GLU A 147 -2.27 -23.63 1.13
N VAL A 148 -3.48 -23.69 0.58
CA VAL A 148 -4.50 -22.66 0.81
C VAL A 148 -5.44 -23.20 1.85
N TYR A 149 -5.69 -22.39 2.86
CA TYR A 149 -6.51 -22.73 3.99
C TYR A 149 -7.67 -21.75 4.14
N ASP A 150 -8.69 -22.23 4.81
CA ASP A 150 -9.95 -21.52 4.99
C ASP A 150 -9.92 -20.77 6.33
N LEU A 151 -10.27 -19.50 6.29
CA LEU A 151 -10.47 -18.65 7.45
C LEU A 151 -11.96 -18.41 7.66
N PRO A 152 -12.56 -18.93 8.74
CA PRO A 152 -13.96 -18.70 9.03
C PRO A 152 -14.19 -17.23 9.38
N LYS A 153 -15.24 -16.65 8.80
CA LYS A 153 -15.82 -15.35 9.14
C LYS A 153 -17.31 -15.53 9.47
N PRO A 154 -17.92 -14.59 10.21
CA PRO A 154 -19.35 -14.64 10.49
C PRO A 154 -20.23 -14.84 9.24
N ASN A 155 -19.84 -14.25 8.11
CA ASN A 155 -20.63 -14.27 6.86
C ASN A 155 -19.96 -15.07 5.73
N GLY A 156 -19.19 -16.11 6.07
CA GLY A 156 -18.62 -17.04 5.08
C GLY A 156 -17.17 -17.41 5.33
N VAL A 157 -16.49 -17.84 4.28
CA VAL A 157 -15.11 -18.34 4.36
C VAL A 157 -14.20 -17.48 3.49
N THR A 158 -13.06 -17.08 4.06
CA THR A 158 -12.00 -16.37 3.35
C THR A 158 -10.84 -17.33 3.11
N LYS A 159 -10.50 -17.62 1.85
CA LYS A 159 -9.36 -18.48 1.51
C LYS A 159 -8.05 -17.71 1.48
N THR A 160 -6.99 -18.22 2.07
CA THR A 160 -5.66 -17.59 1.98
C THR A 160 -4.55 -18.61 2.02
N ASP A 161 -3.42 -18.27 1.42
CA ASP A 161 -2.16 -18.98 1.57
C ASP A 161 -1.17 -18.19 2.44
N VAL A 162 -1.53 -17.01 2.94
CA VAL A 162 -0.60 -16.14 3.67
C VAL A 162 -0.32 -16.72 5.06
N VAL A 163 0.95 -16.83 5.41
CA VAL A 163 1.44 -17.16 6.75
C VAL A 163 2.42 -16.07 7.22
N PHE A 164 2.51 -15.85 8.52
CA PHE A 164 3.39 -14.84 9.11
C PHE A 164 4.62 -15.48 9.76
N GLU A 165 5.74 -14.76 9.73
CA GLU A 165 6.84 -14.99 10.66
C GLU A 165 6.76 -13.96 11.79
N LEU A 166 6.62 -14.46 13.02
CA LEU A 166 6.40 -13.65 14.21
C LEU A 166 7.61 -13.78 15.15
N ASP A 167 8.15 -12.64 15.55
CA ASP A 167 9.26 -12.56 16.50
C ASP A 167 8.73 -12.18 17.89
N ALA A 168 8.82 -13.12 18.85
CA ALA A 168 8.42 -12.90 20.23
C ALA A 168 9.56 -12.36 21.12
N GLY A 169 10.73 -12.05 20.54
CA GLY A 169 11.93 -11.59 21.25
C GLY A 169 12.83 -12.75 21.71
N PHE A 170 12.24 -13.81 22.28
CA PHE A 170 12.99 -15.01 22.67
C PHE A 170 13.08 -16.06 21.55
N LYS A 171 12.14 -16.04 20.60
CA LYS A 171 12.06 -17.00 19.49
C LYS A 171 11.32 -16.40 18.31
N VAL A 172 11.79 -16.75 17.11
CA VAL A 172 11.08 -16.48 15.86
C VAL A 172 10.25 -17.70 15.48
N PHE A 173 8.94 -17.51 15.45
CA PHE A 173 7.97 -18.51 15.02
C PHE A 173 7.71 -18.35 13.53
N ARG A 174 8.07 -19.38 12.77
CA ARG A 174 7.92 -19.39 11.30
C ARG A 174 6.60 -20.00 10.87
N ARG A 175 6.06 -19.52 9.74
CA ARG A 175 4.86 -20.06 9.06
C ARG A 175 3.61 -20.14 9.95
N ILE A 176 3.35 -19.11 10.76
CA ILE A 176 2.14 -19.01 11.57
C ILE A 176 0.93 -18.68 10.69
N ARG A 177 -0.03 -19.61 10.62
CA ARG A 177 -1.31 -19.40 9.91
C ARG A 177 -2.18 -18.37 10.66
N ILE A 178 -2.95 -17.61 9.90
CA ILE A 178 -3.84 -16.56 10.43
C ILE A 178 -4.91 -17.12 11.37
N ALA A 179 -5.26 -18.41 11.21
CA ALA A 179 -6.20 -19.11 12.08
C ALA A 179 -5.75 -19.14 13.55
N PHE A 180 -4.43 -19.14 13.81
CA PHE A 180 -3.85 -19.15 15.16
C PHE A 180 -3.75 -17.76 15.80
N LEU A 181 -4.10 -16.70 15.06
CA LEU A 181 -4.09 -15.34 15.59
C LEU A 181 -5.34 -15.11 16.46
N SER A 182 -5.19 -14.29 17.49
CA SER A 182 -6.25 -14.01 18.45
C SER A 182 -6.98 -12.71 18.14
N ASN A 183 -8.28 -12.67 18.46
CA ASN A 183 -9.05 -11.43 18.57
C ASN A 183 -9.16 -10.93 20.01
N ALA A 184 -8.85 -11.77 20.99
CA ALA A 184 -8.92 -11.42 22.39
C ALA A 184 -7.80 -10.43 22.75
N PRO A 185 -8.09 -9.41 23.56
CA PRO A 185 -7.09 -8.43 23.99
C PRO A 185 -5.92 -9.13 24.70
N PRO A 186 -4.71 -8.53 24.68
CA PRO A 186 -3.61 -8.95 25.53
C PRO A 186 -4.01 -9.03 26.99
N THR A 187 -3.45 -9.98 27.73
CA THR A 187 -3.51 -10.01 29.20
C THR A 187 -2.32 -9.25 29.79
N GLN A 188 -2.41 -8.90 31.08
CA GLN A 188 -1.30 -8.29 31.81
C GLN A 188 -0.06 -9.19 31.80
N SER A 189 -0.24 -10.52 31.92
CA SER A 189 0.85 -11.49 31.80
C SER A 189 1.50 -11.44 30.42
N ASP A 190 0.71 -11.43 29.34
CA ASP A 190 1.24 -11.35 27.97
C ASP A 190 2.10 -10.10 27.78
N TYR A 191 1.70 -8.98 28.41
CA TYR A 191 2.40 -7.72 28.34
C TYR A 191 3.75 -7.74 29.07
N GLU A 192 3.76 -8.24 30.31
CA GLU A 192 4.96 -8.37 31.12
C GLU A 192 5.97 -9.33 30.47
N ASP A 193 5.50 -10.47 29.96
CA ASP A 193 6.33 -11.43 29.24
C ASP A 193 6.89 -10.83 27.94
N PHE A 194 6.09 -10.06 27.22
CA PHE A 194 6.54 -9.38 26.01
C PHE A 194 7.65 -8.37 26.31
N LEU A 195 7.49 -7.52 27.32
CA LEU A 195 8.49 -6.52 27.71
C LEU A 195 9.78 -7.16 28.23
N LYS A 196 9.68 -8.24 29.00
CA LYS A 196 10.83 -9.02 29.47
C LYS A 196 11.68 -9.52 28.31
N ASN A 197 11.03 -10.00 27.25
CA ASN A 197 11.71 -10.51 26.05
C ASN A 197 12.11 -9.42 25.05
N ASN A 198 11.59 -8.19 25.21
CA ASN A 198 11.84 -7.05 24.32
C ASN A 198 12.15 -5.79 25.14
N PRO A 199 13.30 -5.74 25.85
CA PRO A 199 13.60 -4.67 26.79
C PRO A 199 13.75 -3.28 26.14
N ASN A 200 14.08 -3.24 24.85
CA ASN A 200 14.21 -2.00 24.06
C ASN A 200 12.91 -1.60 23.33
N PHE A 201 11.77 -2.18 23.71
CA PHE A 201 10.50 -1.88 23.08
C PHE A 201 10.07 -0.43 23.37
N ASP A 202 9.78 0.32 22.31
CA ASP A 202 9.22 1.67 22.41
C ASP A 202 7.74 1.69 22.02
N LEU A 203 6.89 1.95 23.01
CA LEU A 203 5.44 2.00 22.87
C LEU A 203 4.99 3.15 21.94
N ASN A 204 5.69 4.29 21.95
CA ASN A 204 5.33 5.44 21.13
C ASN A 204 5.56 5.15 19.64
N THR A 205 6.71 4.60 19.29
CA THR A 205 7.00 4.14 17.94
C THR A 205 5.98 3.09 17.49
N GLN A 206 5.62 2.15 18.36
CA GLN A 206 4.63 1.13 18.02
C GLN A 206 3.23 1.72 17.78
N LEU A 207 2.80 2.67 18.61
CA LEU A 207 1.51 3.34 18.47
C LEU A 207 1.42 4.08 17.13
N ASN A 208 2.49 4.80 16.76
CA ASN A 208 2.56 5.50 15.46
C ASN A 208 2.53 4.53 14.29
N LYS A 209 3.22 3.38 14.40
CA LYS A 209 3.19 2.32 13.39
C LYS A 209 1.79 1.73 13.20
N VAL A 210 1.06 1.50 14.28
CA VAL A 210 -0.31 0.97 14.23
C VAL A 210 -1.27 2.00 13.64
N LYS A 211 -1.16 3.28 14.02
CA LYS A 211 -1.94 4.37 13.40
C LYS A 211 -1.70 4.46 11.89
N SER A 212 -0.44 4.40 11.46
CA SER A 212 -0.07 4.40 10.04
C SER A 212 -0.65 3.19 9.29
N THR A 213 -0.55 1.99 9.89
CA THR A 213 -1.13 0.77 9.32
C THR A 213 -2.65 0.89 9.20
N ASN A 214 -3.32 1.36 10.25
CA ASN A 214 -4.77 1.56 10.25
C ASN A 214 -5.22 2.58 9.19
N PHE A 215 -4.49 3.67 9.02
CA PHE A 215 -4.77 4.68 8.00
C PHE A 215 -4.68 4.07 6.58
N ILE A 216 -3.60 3.35 6.28
CA ILE A 216 -3.38 2.75 4.96
C ILE A 216 -4.42 1.67 4.67
N MET A 217 -4.75 0.84 5.66
CA MET A 217 -5.75 -0.21 5.51
C MET A 217 -7.17 0.36 5.38
N LYS A 218 -7.49 1.52 5.96
CA LYS A 218 -8.81 2.15 5.82
C LYS A 218 -8.94 3.04 4.59
N LYS A 219 -7.84 3.37 3.93
CA LYS A 219 -7.84 4.20 2.71
C LYS A 219 -8.69 3.54 1.60
N PRO A 220 -9.48 4.33 0.85
CA PRO A 220 -10.14 3.82 -0.35
C PRO A 220 -9.10 3.39 -1.39
N LEU A 221 -9.33 2.23 -1.99
CA LEU A 221 -8.45 1.69 -3.03
C LEU A 221 -8.68 2.46 -4.33
N THR A 222 -7.59 2.78 -5.03
CA THR A 222 -7.65 3.20 -6.44
C THR A 222 -8.12 2.03 -7.31
N GLU A 223 -8.57 2.33 -8.53
CA GLU A 223 -9.04 1.29 -9.45
C GLU A 223 -7.97 0.22 -9.74
N SER A 224 -6.71 0.64 -9.94
CA SER A 224 -5.59 -0.28 -10.16
C SER A 224 -5.33 -1.19 -8.95
N GLU A 225 -5.45 -0.66 -7.73
CA GLU A 225 -5.31 -1.42 -6.48
C GLU A 225 -6.48 -2.38 -6.27
N HIS A 226 -7.70 -1.98 -6.64
CA HIS A 226 -8.88 -2.81 -6.59
C HIS A 226 -8.76 -4.01 -7.56
N ILE A 227 -8.25 -3.77 -8.78
CA ILE A 227 -7.97 -4.84 -9.75
C ILE A 227 -6.93 -5.82 -9.21
N LYS A 228 -5.85 -5.33 -8.57
CA LYS A 228 -4.85 -6.19 -7.91
C LYS A 228 -5.48 -7.05 -6.81
N MET A 229 -6.27 -6.45 -5.93
CA MET A 229 -6.99 -7.15 -4.86
C MET A 229 -7.92 -8.24 -5.41
N LEU A 230 -8.71 -7.94 -6.45
CA LEU A 230 -9.60 -8.92 -7.07
C LEU A 230 -8.84 -10.05 -7.77
N THR A 231 -7.71 -9.74 -8.41
CA THR A 231 -6.87 -10.73 -9.08
C THR A 231 -6.27 -11.70 -8.07
N GLU A 232 -5.73 -11.17 -6.96
CA GLU A 232 -5.20 -11.97 -5.85
C GLU A 232 -6.30 -12.84 -5.24
N LYS A 233 -7.47 -12.26 -4.95
CA LYS A 233 -8.61 -13.01 -4.43
C LYS A 233 -8.97 -14.14 -5.40
N ARG A 234 -9.15 -13.87 -6.70
CA ARG A 234 -9.53 -14.88 -7.71
C ARG A 234 -8.49 -16.00 -7.87
N SER A 235 -7.19 -15.68 -7.75
CA SER A 235 -6.12 -16.68 -7.86
C SER A 235 -6.31 -17.79 -6.81
N LEU A 236 -6.77 -17.43 -5.60
CA LEU A 236 -6.97 -18.34 -4.48
C LEU A 236 -8.23 -19.21 -4.58
N TYR A 237 -9.15 -18.91 -5.48
CA TYR A 237 -10.31 -19.76 -5.77
C TYR A 237 -10.17 -20.53 -7.08
N SER A 238 -9.06 -20.36 -7.79
CA SER A 238 -8.75 -21.12 -9.01
C SER A 238 -8.26 -22.53 -8.70
N ASP A 239 -8.31 -23.45 -9.67
CA ASP A 239 -7.78 -24.80 -9.55
C ASP A 239 -6.37 -24.79 -8.92
N PRO A 240 -6.03 -25.69 -7.98
CA PRO A 240 -4.72 -25.73 -7.32
C PRO A 240 -3.55 -25.72 -8.31
N ASN A 241 -3.64 -26.48 -9.40
CA ASN A 241 -2.61 -26.52 -10.44
C ASN A 241 -2.52 -25.19 -11.22
N LYS A 242 -3.65 -24.57 -11.54
CA LYS A 242 -3.67 -23.26 -12.21
C LYS A 242 -3.05 -22.18 -11.33
N ARG A 243 -3.30 -22.22 -10.02
CA ARG A 243 -2.73 -21.31 -9.03
C ARG A 243 -1.22 -21.45 -8.91
N ILE A 244 -0.72 -22.70 -8.81
CA ILE A 244 0.73 -22.97 -8.77
C ILE A 244 1.40 -22.43 -10.04
N ILE A 245 0.79 -22.65 -11.22
CA ILE A 245 1.31 -22.15 -12.49
C ILE A 245 1.32 -20.61 -12.52
N LEU A 246 0.20 -19.95 -12.17
CA LEU A 246 0.12 -18.49 -12.13
C LEU A 246 1.15 -17.89 -11.17
N ARG A 247 1.37 -18.54 -10.03
CA ARG A 247 2.34 -18.12 -9.03
C ARG A 247 3.78 -18.32 -9.49
N LYS A 248 4.09 -19.44 -10.14
CA LYS A 248 5.38 -19.64 -10.81
C LYS A 248 5.66 -18.54 -11.83
N ILE A 249 4.67 -18.20 -12.67
CA ILE A 249 4.81 -17.11 -13.66
C ILE A 249 5.12 -15.77 -12.96
N LYS A 250 4.46 -15.46 -11.85
CA LYS A 250 4.72 -14.23 -11.09
C LYS A 250 6.13 -14.22 -10.49
N LEU A 251 6.56 -15.32 -9.88
CA LEU A 251 7.90 -15.44 -9.30
C LEU A 251 9.00 -15.39 -10.37
N ILE A 252 8.77 -15.94 -11.56
CA ILE A 252 9.71 -15.83 -12.68
C ILE A 252 9.90 -14.36 -13.06
N LYS A 253 8.81 -13.58 -13.16
CA LYS A 253 8.91 -12.13 -13.41
C LYS A 253 9.68 -11.40 -12.32
N GLU A 254 9.37 -11.67 -11.05
CA GLU A 254 10.07 -11.05 -9.91
C GLU A 254 11.56 -11.42 -9.86
N ARG A 255 11.92 -12.65 -10.26
CA ARG A 255 13.30 -13.10 -10.42
C ARG A 255 14.00 -12.34 -11.55
N ASP A 256 13.36 -12.23 -12.71
CA ASP A 256 13.95 -11.58 -13.88
C ASP A 256 14.18 -10.08 -13.59
N GLU A 257 13.22 -9.41 -12.94
CA GLU A 257 13.38 -8.03 -12.43
C GLU A 257 14.54 -7.91 -11.42
N ALA A 258 14.72 -8.91 -10.53
CA ALA A 258 15.83 -8.91 -9.58
C ALA A 258 17.20 -9.12 -10.26
N ILE A 259 17.25 -9.92 -11.34
CA ILE A 259 18.45 -10.11 -12.16
C ILE A 259 18.81 -8.82 -12.89
N GLU A 260 17.82 -8.16 -13.53
CA GLU A 260 18.01 -6.86 -14.17
C GLU A 260 18.51 -5.80 -13.19
N ALA A 261 17.98 -5.82 -11.95
CA ALA A 261 18.42 -4.94 -10.86
C ALA A 261 19.74 -5.36 -10.20
N LYS A 262 20.44 -6.39 -10.70
CA LYS A 262 21.71 -6.94 -10.18
C LYS A 262 21.63 -7.41 -8.72
N LYS A 263 20.44 -7.83 -8.25
CA LYS A 263 20.20 -8.36 -6.90
C LYS A 263 20.21 -9.89 -6.94
N PHE A 264 21.40 -10.47 -7.14
CA PHE A 264 21.56 -11.90 -7.41
C PHE A 264 21.15 -12.81 -6.23
N GLU A 265 21.43 -12.42 -4.99
CA GLU A 265 21.02 -13.20 -3.80
C GLU A 265 19.50 -13.36 -3.73
N LYS A 266 18.76 -12.27 -4.04
CA LYS A 266 17.30 -12.28 -4.08
C LYS A 266 16.78 -13.14 -5.23
N ALA A 267 17.44 -13.10 -6.40
CA ALA A 267 17.07 -13.94 -7.53
C ALA A 267 17.26 -15.43 -7.24
N GLU A 268 18.33 -15.79 -6.52
CA GLU A 268 18.60 -17.18 -6.12
C GLU A 268 17.58 -17.68 -5.10
N GLU A 269 17.21 -16.86 -4.11
CA GLU A 269 16.14 -17.20 -3.15
C GLU A 269 14.81 -17.45 -3.86
N ILE A 270 14.45 -16.60 -4.83
CA ILE A 270 13.24 -16.78 -5.63
C ILE A 270 13.31 -18.08 -6.45
N GLN A 271 14.46 -18.40 -7.05
CA GLN A 271 14.64 -19.63 -7.81
C GLN A 271 14.43 -20.89 -6.95
N ARG A 272 14.98 -20.92 -5.73
CA ARG A 272 14.75 -22.03 -4.78
C ARG A 272 13.27 -22.21 -4.45
N VAL A 273 12.53 -21.11 -4.32
CA VAL A 273 11.08 -21.14 -4.08
C VAL A 273 10.32 -21.68 -5.30
N ILE A 274 10.74 -21.33 -6.52
CA ILE A 274 10.14 -21.86 -7.77
C ILE A 274 10.36 -23.37 -7.88
N ASP A 275 11.57 -23.84 -7.59
CA ASP A 275 11.95 -25.26 -7.71
C ASP A 275 11.23 -26.13 -6.68
N GLY A 276 10.92 -25.59 -5.49
CA GLY A 276 10.13 -26.27 -4.47
C GLY A 276 8.63 -26.37 -4.77
N MET A 277 8.11 -25.70 -5.80
CA MET A 277 6.69 -25.74 -6.17
C MET A 277 6.39 -26.91 -7.11
N ASN A 278 5.83 -28.00 -6.59
CA ASN A 278 5.41 -29.15 -7.40
C ASN A 278 3.91 -29.10 -7.73
N VAL A 279 3.59 -29.27 -9.01
CA VAL A 279 2.21 -29.44 -9.48
C VAL A 279 1.76 -30.85 -9.10
N LYS A 280 0.64 -30.98 -8.38
CA LYS A 280 0.11 -32.31 -8.06
C LYS A 280 -0.23 -33.03 -9.39
N PRO A 281 0.17 -34.31 -9.57
CA PRO A 281 -0.21 -35.06 -10.76
C PRO A 281 -1.73 -35.05 -10.85
N ILE A 282 -2.25 -34.65 -12.01
CA ILE A 282 -3.69 -34.61 -12.26
C ILE A 282 -4.19 -36.05 -12.14
N ASN A 283 -5.14 -36.28 -11.23
CA ASN A 283 -5.76 -37.59 -11.11
C ASN A 283 -6.47 -37.89 -12.44
N LYS A 284 -6.27 -39.08 -13.03
CA LYS A 284 -6.77 -39.40 -14.39
C LYS A 284 -8.27 -39.11 -14.56
N GLU A 285 -9.06 -39.25 -13.50
CA GLU A 285 -10.50 -38.94 -13.47
C GLU A 285 -10.80 -37.44 -13.65
N GLU A 286 -10.01 -36.55 -13.05
CA GLU A 286 -10.17 -35.10 -13.18
C GLU A 286 -9.85 -34.62 -14.60
N GLU A 287 -8.90 -35.27 -15.26
CA GLU A 287 -8.56 -35.01 -16.66
C GLU A 287 -9.70 -35.43 -17.62
N VAL A 288 -10.32 -36.58 -17.33
CA VAL A 288 -11.50 -37.06 -18.06
C VAL A 288 -12.67 -36.09 -17.89
N TRP A 289 -12.98 -35.67 -16.65
CA TRP A 289 -14.05 -34.71 -16.40
C TRP A 289 -13.80 -33.34 -17.02
N LYS A 290 -12.55 -32.85 -17.06
CA LYS A 290 -12.19 -31.63 -17.79
C LYS A 290 -12.42 -31.76 -19.29
N LYS A 291 -12.00 -32.87 -19.90
CA LYS A 291 -12.23 -33.14 -21.33
C LYS A 291 -13.73 -33.23 -21.66
N VAL A 292 -14.53 -33.88 -20.80
CA VAL A 292 -16.00 -33.95 -20.95
C VAL A 292 -16.63 -32.56 -20.82
N SER A 293 -16.24 -31.77 -19.83
CA SER A 293 -16.76 -30.42 -19.61
C SER A 293 -16.44 -29.45 -20.76
N GLU A 294 -15.21 -29.48 -21.27
CA GLU A 294 -14.82 -28.68 -22.44
C GLU A 294 -15.57 -29.10 -23.71
N ARG A 295 -15.77 -30.41 -23.91
CA ARG A 295 -16.55 -30.94 -25.04
C ARG A 295 -18.00 -30.47 -24.96
N ASN A 296 -18.62 -30.54 -23.78
CA ASN A 296 -20.00 -30.08 -23.57
C ASN A 296 -20.15 -28.57 -23.79
N ARG A 297 -19.18 -27.75 -23.36
CA ARG A 297 -19.18 -26.31 -23.65
C ARG A 297 -19.10 -26.00 -25.14
N LYS A 298 -18.24 -26.71 -25.89
CA LYS A 298 -18.12 -26.55 -27.35
C LYS A 298 -19.41 -26.95 -28.07
N ILE A 299 -20.02 -28.07 -27.67
CA ILE A 299 -21.30 -28.54 -28.22
C ILE A 299 -22.41 -27.52 -27.95
N ASN A 300 -22.51 -27.01 -26.71
CA ASN A 300 -23.52 -26.00 -26.38
C ASN A 300 -23.33 -24.69 -27.16
N ALA A 301 -22.08 -24.25 -27.34
CA ALA A 301 -21.79 -23.06 -28.15
C ALA A 301 -22.13 -23.29 -29.64
N GLN A 302 -21.85 -24.47 -30.18
CA GLN A 302 -22.23 -24.83 -31.56
C GLN A 302 -23.75 -24.93 -31.73
N ASN A 303 -24.44 -25.52 -30.76
CA ASN A 303 -25.90 -25.61 -30.76
C ASN A 303 -26.56 -24.24 -30.65
N ALA A 304 -26.03 -23.34 -29.83
CA ALA A 304 -26.49 -21.95 -29.75
C ALA A 304 -26.32 -21.22 -31.10
N ARG A 305 -25.17 -21.36 -31.76
CA ARG A 305 -24.94 -20.79 -33.09
C ARG A 305 -25.88 -21.37 -34.15
N ARG A 306 -26.11 -22.68 -34.13
CA ARG A 306 -27.05 -23.36 -35.05
C ARG A 306 -28.48 -22.88 -34.82
N TYR A 307 -28.88 -22.71 -33.56
CA TYR A 307 -30.20 -22.20 -33.19
C TYR A 307 -30.40 -20.75 -33.69
N GLU A 308 -29.42 -19.88 -33.52
CA GLU A 308 -29.46 -18.51 -34.03
C GLU A 308 -29.53 -18.45 -35.57
N LEU A 309 -28.80 -19.31 -36.27
CA LEU A 309 -28.87 -19.44 -37.73
C LEU A 309 -30.25 -19.94 -38.18
N SER A 310 -30.83 -20.92 -37.49
CA SER A 310 -32.17 -21.44 -37.81
C SER A 310 -33.27 -20.38 -37.59
N LYS A 311 -33.13 -19.52 -36.57
CA LYS A 311 -34.03 -18.38 -36.35
C LYS A 311 -33.92 -17.30 -37.41
N LYS A 312 -32.74 -17.12 -38.02
CA LYS A 312 -32.53 -16.15 -39.11
C LYS A 312 -33.10 -16.65 -40.45
N ASN A 313 -33.10 -17.95 -40.68
CA ASN A 313 -33.64 -18.54 -41.92
C ASN A 313 -35.16 -18.72 -41.91
N ASN A 314 -35.82 -18.59 -40.74
CA ASN A 314 -37.27 -18.68 -40.57
C ASN A 314 -37.94 -17.29 -40.38
N LYS A 315 -37.27 -16.20 -40.76
CA LYS A 315 -37.80 -14.83 -40.83
C LYS A 315 -37.74 -14.34 -42.26
#